data_AF-A0A7C4FEI5-F1
#
_entry.id   AF-A0A7C4FEI5-F1
#
_cell.length_a   1.000
_cell.length_b   1.000
_cell.length_c   1.000
_cell.angle_alpha   90.00
_cell.angle_beta   90.00
_cell.angle_gamma   90.00
#
_symmetry.space_group_name_H-M   'P 1'
#
loop_
_entity.id
_entity.type
_entity.pdbx_description
1 polymer ?
#
loop_
_entity_poly.entity_id
_entity_poly.type
_entity_poly.pdbx_seq_one_letter_code
_entity_poly.pdbx_strand_id
1 'polypeptide(L)'
;PRSMELEPLRLGDYMDELCSLSLRQHCVCRAPATVVLGGEGLASEVEAGLVAQNVYLNAVQESLGTVAVGAFEDEGLSALSGIERPSYLLPLGYPAR
;
A
#
# COMPACT_ATOMS: atom_id res chain seq x y z
N PRO A 1 13.25 3.66 10.17
CA PRO A 1 13.04 2.39 10.92
C PRO A 1 14.30 2.02 11.72
N ARG A 2 14.16 1.42 12.92
CA ARG A 2 15.32 1.16 13.81
C ARG A 2 16.16 -0.06 13.40
N SER A 3 15.55 -1.10 12.81
CA SER A 3 16.25 -2.33 12.40
C SER A 3 16.39 -2.51 10.88
N MET A 4 15.70 -1.72 10.06
CA MET A 4 15.62 -1.90 8.59
C MET A 4 15.18 -3.32 8.17
N GLU A 5 14.35 -3.97 8.99
CA GLU A 5 13.85 -5.32 8.76
C GLU A 5 12.34 -5.31 8.48
N LEU A 6 11.86 -6.32 7.75
CA LEU A 6 10.44 -6.63 7.63
C LEU A 6 10.12 -7.80 8.55
N GLU A 7 9.12 -7.63 9.41
CA GLU A 7 8.59 -8.69 10.26
C GLU A 7 7.31 -9.24 9.63
N PRO A 8 7.23 -10.56 9.34
CA PRO A 8 6.01 -11.14 8.82
C PRO A 8 4.95 -11.19 9.92
N LEU A 9 3.92 -10.34 9.82
CA LEU A 9 2.78 -10.39 10.74
C LEU A 9 1.87 -11.59 10.46
N ARG A 10 1.70 -11.93 9.17
CA ARG A 10 0.91 -13.07 8.69
C ARG A 10 1.53 -13.65 7.42
N LEU A 11 1.39 -14.95 7.25
CA LEU A 11 1.83 -15.68 6.06
C LEU A 11 0.61 -16.29 5.38
N GLY A 12 0.52 -16.13 4.06
CA GLY A 12 -0.60 -16.62 3.26
C GLY A 12 -0.68 -15.90 1.91
N ASP A 13 -1.66 -16.30 1.09
CA ASP A 13 -2.05 -15.57 -0.11
C ASP A 13 -3.29 -14.72 0.21
N TYR A 14 -3.15 -13.42 0.01
CA TYR A 14 -4.18 -12.42 0.30
C TYR A 14 -4.53 -11.58 -0.94
N MET A 15 -4.08 -11.99 -2.13
CA MET A 15 -4.25 -11.19 -3.34
C MET A 15 -5.71 -11.00 -3.75
N ASP A 16 -6.52 -12.07 -3.68
CA ASP A 16 -7.95 -12.02 -4.01
C ASP A 16 -8.72 -11.14 -3.01
N GLU A 17 -8.40 -11.26 -1.73
CA GLU A 17 -9.00 -10.46 -0.66
C GLU A 17 -8.63 -8.98 -0.81
N LEU A 18 -7.35 -8.65 -0.98
CA LEU A 18 -6.86 -7.29 -1.20
C LEU A 18 -7.46 -6.67 -2.48
N CYS A 19 -7.58 -7.45 -3.56
CA CYS A 19 -8.23 -7.03 -4.80
C CYS A 19 -9.71 -6.69 -4.57
N SER A 20 -10.44 -7.49 -3.78
CA SER A 20 -11.83 -7.22 -3.43
C SER A 20 -11.96 -5.93 -2.61
N LEU A 21 -11.15 -5.77 -1.56
CA LEU A 21 -11.15 -4.60 -0.67
C LEU A 21 -10.76 -3.31 -1.38
N SER A 22 -9.90 -3.40 -2.40
CA SER A 22 -9.51 -2.26 -3.25
C SER A 22 -10.48 -1.99 -4.41
N LEU A 23 -11.76 -2.36 -4.27
CA LEU A 23 -12.80 -2.13 -5.28
C LEU A 23 -12.44 -2.71 -6.66
N ARG A 24 -11.65 -3.79 -6.67
CA ARG A 24 -11.16 -4.48 -7.87
C ARG A 24 -10.36 -3.56 -8.81
N GLN A 25 -9.69 -2.56 -8.26
CA GLN A 25 -8.79 -1.70 -9.02
C GLN A 25 -7.62 -2.52 -9.56
N HIS A 26 -7.54 -2.63 -10.88
CA HIS A 26 -6.61 -3.52 -11.57
C HIS A 26 -5.13 -3.26 -11.23
N CYS A 27 -4.75 -2.02 -10.90
CA CYS A 27 -3.40 -1.70 -10.45
C CYS A 27 -3.02 -2.40 -9.13
N VAL A 28 -3.97 -2.58 -8.20
CA VAL A 28 -3.76 -3.31 -6.94
C VAL A 28 -3.82 -4.81 -7.18
N CYS A 29 -4.84 -5.29 -7.91
CA CYS A 29 -5.09 -6.72 -8.12
C CYS A 29 -3.96 -7.46 -8.88
N ARG A 30 -3.06 -6.74 -9.56
CA ARG A 30 -1.96 -7.32 -10.34
C ARG A 30 -0.57 -6.93 -9.85
N ALA A 31 -0.48 -6.07 -8.84
CA ALA A 31 0.81 -5.67 -8.32
C ALA A 31 1.49 -6.85 -7.62
N PRO A 32 2.76 -7.15 -7.88
CA PRO A 32 3.52 -8.14 -7.11
C PRO A 32 3.66 -7.78 -5.63
N ALA A 33 3.59 -6.50 -5.28
CA ALA A 33 3.59 -6.04 -3.90
C ALA A 33 2.75 -4.75 -3.78
N THR A 34 2.09 -4.55 -2.64
CA THR A 34 1.38 -3.32 -2.32
C THR A 34 1.84 -2.83 -0.95
N VAL A 35 2.31 -1.59 -0.87
CA VAL A 35 2.60 -0.93 0.40
C VAL A 35 1.32 -0.27 0.92
N VAL A 36 0.97 -0.54 2.17
CA VAL A 36 -0.17 0.09 2.83
C VAL A 36 0.37 1.14 3.82
N LEU A 37 -0.12 2.37 3.72
CA LEU A 37 0.19 3.45 4.66
C LEU A 37 -1.06 3.78 5.47
N GLY A 38 -0.90 4.03 6.76
CA GLY A 38 -2.00 4.44 7.65
C GLY A 38 -1.47 5.00 8.97
N GLY A 39 -2.36 5.61 9.73
CA GLY A 39 -2.04 6.16 11.03
C GLY A 39 -3.15 7.07 11.58
N GLU A 40 -3.00 7.47 12.85
CA GLU A 40 -4.00 8.24 13.56
C GLU A 40 -3.72 9.76 13.54
N GLY A 41 -4.80 10.54 13.46
CA GLY A 41 -4.76 11.99 13.53
C GLY A 41 -4.47 12.70 12.19
N LEU A 42 -4.66 14.03 12.21
CA LEU A 42 -4.54 14.89 11.02
C LEU A 42 -3.10 14.98 10.50
N ALA A 43 -2.10 14.96 11.40
CA ALA A 43 -0.69 14.98 11.00
C ALA A 43 -0.31 13.74 10.18
N SER A 44 -0.90 12.58 10.50
CA SER A 44 -0.65 11.33 9.78
C SER A 44 -1.06 11.39 8.32
N GLU A 45 -2.11 12.14 7.96
CA GLU A 45 -2.54 12.28 6.56
C GLU A 45 -1.49 13.05 5.74
N VAL A 46 -0.92 14.11 6.32
CA VAL A 46 0.16 14.88 5.69
C VAL A 46 1.42 14.02 5.58
N GLU A 47 1.78 13.31 6.65
CA GLU A 47 2.95 12.42 6.66
C GLU A 47 2.81 11.26 5.67
N ALA A 48 1.62 10.66 5.56
CA ALA A 48 1.33 9.62 4.59
C ALA A 48 1.58 10.10 3.15
N GLY A 49 1.19 11.33 2.82
CA GLY A 49 1.49 11.95 1.53
C GLY A 49 2.99 12.13 1.28
N LEU A 50 3.73 12.60 2.29
CA LEU A 50 5.20 12.75 2.21
C LEU A 50 5.91 11.41 2.02
N VAL A 51 5.49 10.38 2.76
CA VAL A 51 6.02 9.02 2.64
C VAL A 51 5.66 8.42 1.28
N ALA A 52 4.42 8.59 0.82
CA ALA A 52 3.98 8.11 -0.49
C ALA A 52 4.83 8.72 -1.62
N GLN A 53 5.13 10.02 -1.56
CA GLN A 53 6.00 10.68 -2.54
C GLN A 53 7.42 10.08 -2.54
N ASN A 54 7.96 9.74 -1.38
CA ASN A 54 9.25 9.05 -1.31
C ASN A 54 9.19 7.65 -1.94
N VAL A 55 8.08 6.92 -1.78
CA VAL A 55 7.86 5.63 -2.46
C VAL A 55 7.81 5.82 -3.97
N TYR A 56 7.13 6.85 -4.48
CA TYR A 56 7.14 7.19 -5.92
C TYR A 56 8.56 7.44 -6.46
N LEU A 57 9.36 8.24 -5.75
CA LEU A 57 10.73 8.56 -6.17
C LEU A 57 11.62 7.30 -6.20
N ASN A 58 11.51 6.44 -5.18
CA ASN A 58 12.24 5.18 -5.15
C ASN A 58 11.76 4.20 -6.23
N ALA A 59 10.44 4.11 -6.48
CA ALA A 59 9.90 3.27 -7.54
C ALA A 59 10.48 3.66 -8.90
N VAL A 60 10.49 4.97 -9.23
CA VAL A 60 11.06 5.47 -10.48
C VAL A 60 12.56 5.16 -10.58
N GLN A 61 13.32 5.32 -9.49
CA GLN A 61 14.74 4.99 -9.45
C GLN A 61 15.00 3.51 -9.79
N GLU A 62 14.15 2.62 -9.30
CA GLU A 62 14.23 1.17 -9.54
C GLU A 62 13.51 0.71 -10.82
N SER A 63 13.12 1.65 -11.70
CA SER A 63 12.36 1.36 -12.92
C SER A 63 11.02 0.63 -12.69
N LEU A 64 10.42 0.84 -11.52
CA LEU A 64 9.09 0.41 -11.15
C LEU A 64 8.09 1.56 -11.33
N GLY A 65 6.82 1.21 -11.39
CA GLY A 65 5.69 2.12 -11.29
C GLY A 65 4.93 1.92 -9.98
N THR A 66 4.30 2.99 -9.51
CA THR A 66 3.30 2.93 -8.44
C THR A 66 2.20 3.97 -8.68
N VAL A 67 1.09 3.83 -7.97
CA VAL A 67 0.00 4.81 -7.95
C VAL A 67 -0.62 4.84 -6.55
N ALA A 68 -0.84 6.04 -5.99
CA ALA A 68 -1.58 6.19 -4.75
C ALA A 68 -3.06 5.89 -5.00
N VAL A 69 -3.57 4.88 -4.28
CA VAL A 69 -4.97 4.47 -4.29
C VAL A 69 -5.54 4.76 -2.91
N GLY A 70 -6.46 5.73 -2.85
CA GLY A 70 -7.19 6.11 -1.62
C GLY A 70 -8.62 5.57 -1.57
N ALA A 71 -9.02 4.75 -2.55
CA ALA A 71 -10.35 4.14 -2.60
C ALA A 71 -10.22 2.65 -2.26
N PHE A 72 -10.75 2.24 -1.12
CA PHE A 72 -10.80 0.87 -0.63
C PHE A 72 -11.86 0.79 0.48
N GLU A 73 -12.14 -0.41 0.99
CA GLU A 73 -12.98 -0.61 2.16
C GLU A 73 -12.12 -0.58 3.44
N ASP A 74 -12.29 0.48 4.24
CA ASP A 74 -11.42 0.85 5.35
C ASP A 74 -11.34 -0.24 6.43
N GLU A 75 -12.49 -0.74 6.88
CA GLU A 75 -12.56 -1.72 7.98
C GLU A 75 -11.92 -3.06 7.60
N GLY A 76 -12.21 -3.59 6.42
CA GLY A 76 -11.64 -4.83 5.92
C GLY A 76 -10.16 -4.69 5.58
N LEU A 77 -9.71 -3.55 5.03
CA LEU A 77 -8.28 -3.32 4.81
C LEU A 77 -7.51 -3.21 6.13
N SER A 78 -8.09 -2.55 7.14
CA SER A 78 -7.54 -2.52 8.49
C SER A 78 -7.44 -3.94 9.07
N ALA A 79 -8.50 -4.74 8.96
CA ALA A 79 -8.52 -6.13 9.44
C ALA A 79 -7.49 -7.02 8.72
N LEU A 80 -7.30 -6.84 7.41
CA LEU A 80 -6.35 -7.61 6.59
C LEU A 80 -4.89 -7.20 6.84
N SER A 81 -4.61 -5.89 6.90
CA SER A 81 -3.24 -5.37 7.02
C SER A 81 -2.74 -5.26 8.46
N GLY A 82 -3.66 -5.16 9.44
CA GLY A 82 -3.33 -4.82 10.82
C GLY A 82 -2.96 -3.36 11.03
N ILE A 83 -3.14 -2.51 10.00
CA ILE A 83 -2.83 -1.08 10.06
C ILE A 83 -4.09 -0.31 10.40
N GLU A 84 -4.03 0.45 11.50
CA GLU A 84 -5.11 1.34 11.89
C GLU A 84 -5.24 2.52 10.92
N ARG A 85 -6.47 2.84 10.52
CA ARG A 85 -6.83 3.96 9.62
C ARG A 85 -5.96 4.01 8.35
N PRO A 86 -6.05 3.01 7.47
CA PRO A 86 -5.31 3.02 6.20
C PRO A 86 -5.69 4.26 5.38
N SER A 87 -4.68 4.91 4.80
CA SER A 87 -4.83 6.13 3.98
C SER A 87 -4.49 5.89 2.51
N TYR A 88 -3.49 5.03 2.23
CA TYR A 88 -3.07 4.72 0.87
C TYR A 88 -2.73 3.24 0.69
N LEU A 89 -3.14 2.70 -0.44
CA LEU A 89 -2.51 1.56 -1.09
C LEU A 89 -1.55 2.09 -2.17
N LEU A 90 -0.32 1.58 -2.17
CA LEU A 90 0.73 1.88 -3.15
C LEU A 90 1.17 0.58 -3.82
N PRO A 91 0.40 0.07 -4.82
CA PRO A 91 0.82 -1.06 -5.64
C PRO A 91 2.13 -0.74 -6.35
N LEU A 92 3.09 -1.65 -6.26
CA LEU A 92 4.39 -1.58 -6.93
C LEU A 92 4.44 -2.65 -8.01
N GLY A 93 4.93 -2.31 -9.20
CA GLY A 93 5.13 -3.27 -10.28
C GLY A 93 5.87 -2.68 -11.46
N TYR A 94 6.19 -3.51 -12.45
CA TYR A 94 6.75 -3.01 -13.70
C TYR A 94 5.66 -2.29 -14.51
N PRO A 95 5.94 -1.09 -15.05
CA PRO A 95 5.02 -0.43 -15.96
C PRO A 95 4.62 -1.35 -17.12
N ALA A 96 3.33 -1.39 -17.44
CA ALA A 96 2.86 -2.12 -18.61
C ALA A 96 3.50 -1.50 -19.86
N ARG A 97 4.11 -2.34 -20.70
CA ARG A 97 4.64 -1.95 -22.00
C ARG A 97 3.53 -1.81 -23.03
#